data_AF-A0A7U8B4M7-F1
#
_entry.id   AF-A0A7U8B4M7-F1
#
_cell.length_a   1.000
_cell.length_b   1.000
_cell.length_c   1.000
_cell.angle_alpha   90.00
_cell.angle_beta   90.00
_cell.angle_gamma   90.00
#
_symmetry.space_group_name_H-M   'P 1'
#
loop_
_entity.id
_entity.type
_entity.pdbx_description
1 polymer ?
#
loop_
_entity_poly.entity_id
_entity_poly.type
_entity_poly.pdbx_seq_one_letter_code
_entity_poly.pdbx_strand_id
1 'polypeptide(L)'
;MAYKRNRSSSKINEEKAIEFIQGASGETNSDVEKKKKSFVLFMDIDLHKRLKSYITSDEAKRVETQNYIANVAIDEWLTKKGF
;
A
#
# COMPACT_ATOMS: atom_id res chain seq x y z
N MET A 1 -32.88 43.68 -20.59
CA MET A 1 -32.53 43.12 -19.27
C MET A 1 -31.12 42.54 -19.34
N ALA A 2 -30.14 43.18 -18.71
CA ALA A 2 -28.75 42.71 -18.72
C ALA A 2 -28.44 41.97 -17.42
N TYR A 3 -27.99 40.71 -17.51
CA TYR A 3 -27.60 39.90 -16.36
C TYR A 3 -26.21 40.32 -15.86
N LYS A 4 -26.14 40.88 -14.64
CA LYS A 4 -24.87 41.14 -13.93
C LYS A 4 -24.21 39.82 -13.54
N ARG A 5 -23.00 39.56 -14.03
CA ARG A 5 -22.12 38.49 -13.53
C ARG A 5 -21.54 38.91 -12.17
N ASN A 6 -22.05 38.34 -11.08
CA ASN A 6 -21.36 38.40 -9.79
C ASN A 6 -20.19 37.39 -9.80
N ARG A 7 -18.97 37.88 -10.03
CA ARG A 7 -17.74 37.14 -9.69
C ARG A 7 -17.29 37.63 -8.30
N SER A 8 -17.78 37.02 -7.24
CA SER A 8 -17.10 37.08 -5.95
C SER A 8 -16.28 35.80 -5.78
N SER A 9 -15.04 35.82 -6.28
CA SER A 9 -14.04 34.84 -5.84
C SER A 9 -13.72 35.17 -4.38
N SER A 10 -14.34 34.44 -3.45
CA SER A 10 -13.98 34.48 -2.04
C SER A 10 -12.51 34.10 -1.92
N LYS A 11 -11.65 35.07 -1.60
CA LYS A 11 -10.26 34.81 -1.22
C LYS A 11 -10.30 33.89 -0.01
N ILE A 12 -9.87 32.66 -0.20
CA ILE A 12 -9.68 31.71 0.89
C ILE A 12 -8.63 32.32 1.80
N ASN A 13 -8.97 32.52 3.07
CA ASN A 13 -8.09 33.16 4.04
C ASN A 13 -6.96 32.17 4.36
N GLU A 14 -5.78 32.40 3.80
CA GLU A 14 -4.65 31.45 3.81
C GLU A 14 -4.27 31.00 5.22
N GLU A 15 -4.41 31.87 6.22
CA GLU A 15 -4.15 31.58 7.63
C GLU A 15 -5.04 30.46 8.18
N LYS A 16 -6.34 30.47 7.84
CA LYS A 16 -7.29 29.42 8.24
C LYS A 16 -7.03 28.10 7.53
N ALA A 17 -6.51 28.17 6.30
CA ALA A 17 -6.11 26.97 5.57
C ALA A 17 -4.85 26.33 6.20
N ILE A 18 -3.90 27.15 6.65
CA ILE A 18 -2.68 26.68 7.33
C ILE A 18 -3.03 26.06 8.69
N GLU A 19 -3.88 26.69 9.49
CA GLU A 19 -4.36 26.12 10.77
C GLU A 19 -5.12 24.79 10.56
N PHE A 20 -5.94 24.70 9.50
CA PHE A 20 -6.63 23.47 9.16
C PHE A 20 -5.66 22.34 8.76
N ILE A 21 -4.66 22.65 7.92
CA ILE A 21 -3.64 21.68 7.50
C ILE A 21 -2.77 21.24 8.69
N GLN A 22 -2.41 22.16 9.58
CA GLN A 22 -1.63 21.86 10.79
C GLN A 22 -2.43 21.02 11.79
N GLY A 23 -3.71 21.36 12.01
CA GLY A 23 -4.61 20.56 12.86
C GLY A 23 -4.87 19.16 12.32
N ALA A 24 -5.02 19.02 11.00
CA ALA A 24 -5.18 17.72 10.33
C ALA A 24 -3.89 16.90 10.27
N SER A 25 -2.72 17.52 10.40
CA SER A 25 -1.42 16.82 10.40
C SER A 25 -1.06 16.21 11.78
N GLY A 26 -1.76 16.61 12.85
CA GLY A 26 -1.45 16.18 14.22
C GLY A 26 -2.01 14.81 14.63
N GLU A 27 -2.99 14.28 13.90
CA GLU A 27 -3.69 13.01 14.22
C GLU A 27 -3.49 11.94 13.14
N THR A 28 -2.31 11.85 12.56
CA THR A 28 -1.87 10.54 12.07
C THR A 28 -1.08 9.90 13.19
N ASN A 29 -1.75 9.00 13.93
CA ASN A 29 -1.08 8.00 14.73
C ASN A 29 0.07 7.47 13.88
N SER A 30 1.29 7.84 14.25
CA SER A 30 2.47 7.09 13.88
C SER A 30 2.39 5.80 14.66
N ASP A 31 1.43 4.95 14.27
CA ASP A 31 1.47 3.53 14.51
C ASP A 31 2.84 3.14 14.03
N VAL A 32 3.74 2.97 15.00
CA VAL A 32 5.15 2.67 14.84
C VAL A 32 5.25 1.77 13.63
N GLU A 33 5.78 2.28 12.51
CA GLU A 33 5.98 1.48 11.32
C GLU A 33 6.81 0.30 11.78
N LYS A 34 6.15 -0.84 12.06
CA LYS A 34 6.80 -2.05 12.54
C LYS A 34 7.70 -2.41 11.38
N LYS A 35 8.99 -2.04 11.47
CA LYS A 35 9.98 -2.30 10.43
C LYS A 35 9.89 -3.78 10.15
N LYS A 36 9.28 -4.13 9.00
CA LYS A 36 9.13 -5.52 8.58
C LYS A 36 10.56 -6.02 8.44
N LYS A 37 10.96 -6.95 9.31
CA LYS A 37 12.30 -7.55 9.24
C LYS A 37 12.37 -8.28 7.91
N SER A 38 13.20 -7.77 7.00
CA SER A 38 13.54 -8.50 5.78
C SER A 38 14.46 -9.65 6.16
N PHE A 39 14.27 -10.80 5.51
CA PHE A 39 15.18 -11.93 5.61
C PHE A 39 15.46 -12.43 4.19
N VAL A 40 16.63 -13.02 4.01
CA VAL A 40 17.02 -13.64 2.74
C VAL A 40 16.67 -15.11 2.82
N LEU A 41 15.97 -15.63 1.83
CA LEU A 41 15.59 -17.03 1.75
C LEU A 41 16.34 -17.69 0.60
N PHE A 42 17.06 -18.76 0.92
CA PHE A 42 17.69 -19.62 -0.10
C PHE A 42 16.70 -20.68 -0.52
N MET A 43 16.49 -20.81 -1.83
CA MET A 43 15.55 -21.76 -2.42
C MET A 43 16.18 -22.47 -3.61
N ASP A 44 15.69 -23.66 -3.91
CA ASP A 44 16.09 -24.42 -5.09
C ASP A 44 15.88 -23.58 -6.36
N ILE A 45 16.81 -23.68 -7.30
CA ILE A 45 16.79 -22.97 -8.58
C ILE A 45 15.54 -23.29 -9.40
N ASP A 46 15.07 -24.54 -9.36
CA ASP A 46 13.90 -24.94 -10.15
C ASP A 46 12.59 -24.47 -9.50
N LEU A 47 12.56 -24.37 -8.17
CA LEU A 47 11.46 -23.71 -7.46
C LEU A 47 11.42 -22.21 -7.79
N HIS A 48 12.59 -21.56 -7.81
CA HIS A 48 12.69 -20.13 -8.15
C HIS A 48 12.21 -19.86 -9.58
N LYS A 49 12.61 -20.70 -10.55
CA LYS A 49 12.14 -20.59 -11.94
C LYS A 49 10.63 -20.73 -12.06
N ARG A 50 10.04 -21.73 -11.40
CA ARG A 50 8.57 -21.92 -11.41
C ARG A 50 7.83 -20.74 -10.80
N LEU A 51 8.30 -20.24 -9.65
CA LEU A 51 7.73 -19.06 -9.00
C LEU A 51 7.81 -17.83 -9.92
N LYS A 52 8.97 -17.60 -10.54
CA LYS A 52 9.15 -16.47 -11.47
C LYS A 52 8.22 -16.60 -12.67
N SER A 53 8.13 -17.79 -13.27
CA SER A 53 7.25 -18.06 -14.41
C SER A 53 5.79 -17.75 -14.10
N TYR A 54 5.30 -18.19 -12.93
CA TYR A 54 3.95 -17.92 -12.46
C TYR A 54 3.69 -16.41 -12.32
N ILE A 55 4.58 -15.69 -11.65
CA ILE A 55 4.45 -14.23 -11.46
C ILE A 55 4.45 -13.48 -12.79
N THR A 56 5.22 -13.95 -13.77
CA THR A 56 5.31 -13.33 -15.10
C THR A 56 4.22 -13.73 -16.07
N SER A 57 3.46 -14.79 -15.77
CA SER A 57 2.37 -15.26 -16.63
C SER A 57 1.11 -14.42 -16.42
N ASP A 58 0.33 -14.21 -17.49
CA ASP A 58 -0.97 -13.49 -17.47
C ASP A 58 -2.02 -14.14 -16.53
N GLU A 59 -1.71 -15.29 -15.93
CA GLU A 59 -2.52 -15.96 -14.90
C GLU A 59 -2.48 -15.23 -13.55
N ALA A 60 -1.48 -14.38 -13.31
CA ALA A 60 -1.38 -13.57 -12.09
C ALA A 60 -2.41 -12.43 -12.10
N LYS A 61 -3.62 -12.71 -11.59
CA LYS A 61 -4.66 -11.71 -11.38
C LYS A 61 -4.25 -10.75 -10.26
N ARG A 62 -3.78 -9.56 -10.64
CA ARG A 62 -3.04 -8.58 -9.80
C ARG A 62 -1.63 -9.07 -9.50
N VAL A 63 -0.68 -8.14 -9.51
CA VAL A 63 0.75 -8.39 -9.32
C VAL A 63 1.01 -9.02 -7.96
N GLU A 64 0.91 -10.34 -7.87
CA GLU A 64 1.26 -11.12 -6.69
C GLU A 64 2.79 -11.06 -6.53
N THR A 65 3.25 -10.28 -5.56
CA THR A 65 4.68 -10.18 -5.28
C THR A 65 5.23 -11.51 -4.74
N GLN A 66 6.52 -11.80 -4.95
CA GLN A 66 7.18 -12.98 -4.37
C GLN A 66 6.95 -13.10 -2.86
N ASN A 67 6.99 -11.97 -2.15
CA ASN A 67 6.74 -11.93 -0.71
C ASN A 67 5.30 -12.31 -0.34
N TYR A 68 4.32 -11.89 -1.13
CA TYR A 68 2.93 -12.26 -0.91
C TYR A 68 2.76 -13.78 -1.01
N ILE A 69 3.25 -14.37 -2.11
CA ILE A 69 3.16 -15.80 -2.38
C ILE A 69 3.89 -16.60 -1.28
N ALA A 70 5.08 -16.15 -0.87
CA ALA A 70 5.84 -16.80 0.19
C ALA A 70 5.08 -16.81 1.53
N ASN A 71 4.46 -15.69 1.91
CA ASN A 71 3.68 -15.62 3.14
C ASN A 71 2.46 -16.54 3.09
N VAL A 72 1.71 -16.56 1.99
CA VAL A 72 0.56 -17.46 1.80
C VAL A 72 1.00 -18.92 1.90
N ALA A 73 2.08 -19.29 1.21
CA ALA A 73 2.59 -20.67 1.23
C ALA A 73 3.05 -21.11 2.63
N ILE A 74 3.70 -20.22 3.39
CA ILE A 74 4.11 -20.50 4.77
C ILE A 74 2.90 -20.64 5.69
N ASP A 75 1.94 -19.74 5.60
CA ASP A 75 0.72 -19.73 6.41
C ASP A 75 -0.11 -21.01 6.18
N GLU A 76 -0.31 -21.40 4.92
CA GLU A 76 -0.97 -22.66 4.57
C GLU A 76 -0.22 -23.88 5.09
N TRP A 77 1.11 -23.87 5.01
CA TRP A 77 1.94 -24.98 5.48
C TRP A 77 1.86 -25.13 7.01
N LEU A 78 1.89 -24.02 7.75
CA LEU A 78 1.73 -24.00 9.21
C LEU A 78 0.33 -24.46 9.62
N THR A 79 -0.71 -23.94 8.96
CA THR A 79 -2.11 -24.33 9.20
C THR A 79 -2.29 -25.85 9.01
N LYS A 80 -1.72 -26.43 7.95
CA LYS A 80 -1.75 -27.89 7.69
C LYS A 80 -1.05 -28.71 8.79
N LYS A 81 -0.16 -28.10 9.57
CA LYS A 81 0.52 -28.73 10.71
C LYS A 81 -0.19 -28.50 12.04
N GLY A 82 -1.28 -27.74 12.05
CA GLY A 82 -2.04 -27.40 13.25
C GLY A 82 -1.40 -26.28 14.08
N PHE A 83 -0.55 -25.47 13.45
CA PHE A 83 -0.10 -24.19 14.02
C PHE A 83 -1.04 -23.06 13.61
#